data_AF-A0A2E9PHH7-F1
#
_entry.id   AF-A0A2E9PHH7-F1
#
_cell.length_a   1.000
_cell.length_b   1.000
_cell.length_c   1.000
_cell.angle_alpha   90.00
_cell.angle_beta   90.00
_cell.angle_gamma   90.00
#
_symmetry.space_group_name_H-M   'P 1'
#
loop_
_entity.id
_entity.type
_entity.pdbx_description
1 polymer ?
#
loop_
_entity_poly.entity_id
_entity_poly.type
_entity_poly.pdbx_seq_one_letter_code
_entity_poly.pdbx_strand_id
1 'polypeptide(L)'
;MQEQTQIQISRITSTLAKTWQEPNPIAKITVEKPQFSNSRTIVERSKATTVSNRAERAVFHSYTGDVLPGYENETVPAQIRRVLYGLHQANYAPIGMRWLLFALGVAGCALIATGNIIWVNQRKKSNKQSRLTLALMEKGNVAAIMGLVLACISFFLANKLLPETMAMRSEWEIHSFFIVWLASFHHALYSGSARRAWYQQTLLASLFCFSLVMIELSMYFSRIQHGVITGDMTYLSFIPAFLVFGGLLLILARKFRRHGAGQ
;
A
#
# COMPACT_ATOMS: atom_id res chain seq x y z
N MET A 1 -50.33 15.47 2.63
CA MET A 1 -49.17 14.89 3.34
C MET A 1 -47.91 15.26 2.57
N GLN A 2 -47.56 16.55 2.62
CA GLN A 2 -46.32 17.10 2.07
C GLN A 2 -45.41 17.50 3.24
N GLU A 3 -44.13 17.70 2.94
CA GLU A 3 -43.15 18.41 3.77
C GLU A 3 -42.45 17.62 4.87
N GLN A 4 -41.45 16.84 4.47
CA GLN A 4 -40.13 16.93 5.11
C GLN A 4 -39.08 16.36 4.15
N THR A 5 -38.89 17.03 3.01
CA THR A 5 -37.90 16.62 1.99
C THR A 5 -36.53 17.25 2.24
N GLN A 6 -36.44 18.17 3.20
CA GLN A 6 -35.20 18.90 3.49
C GLN A 6 -34.43 18.22 4.63
N ILE A 7 -33.18 17.86 4.36
CA ILE A 7 -32.28 17.30 5.36
C ILE A 7 -31.96 18.40 6.39
N GLN A 8 -32.08 18.08 7.68
CA GLN A 8 -31.84 19.02 8.80
C GLN A 8 -30.35 19.20 9.08
N ILE A 9 -29.60 19.69 8.08
CA ILE A 9 -28.14 19.83 8.16
C ILE A 9 -27.73 20.76 9.31
N SER A 10 -28.46 21.86 9.54
CA SER A 10 -28.16 22.81 10.63
C SER A 10 -28.26 22.20 12.03
N ARG A 11 -29.27 21.35 12.26
CA ARG A 11 -29.43 20.63 13.53
C ARG A 11 -28.37 19.55 13.72
N ILE A 12 -27.99 18.88 12.63
CA ILE A 12 -26.92 17.88 12.65
C ILE A 12 -25.56 18.55 12.92
N THR A 13 -25.23 19.62 12.21
CA THR A 13 -23.94 20.31 12.38
C THR A 13 -23.81 21.01 13.73
N SER A 14 -24.89 21.57 14.27
CA SER A 14 -24.88 22.17 15.61
C SER A 14 -24.70 21.14 16.73
N THR A 15 -25.31 19.95 16.59
CA THR A 15 -25.04 18.82 17.49
C THR A 15 -23.58 18.39 17.41
N LEU A 16 -23.06 18.22 16.20
CA LEU A 16 -21.67 17.82 15.98
C LEU A 16 -20.66 18.85 16.48
N ALA A 17 -20.93 20.14 16.34
CA ALA A 17 -20.05 21.20 16.84
C ALA A 17 -19.88 21.18 18.37
N LYS A 18 -20.86 20.64 19.11
CA LYS A 18 -20.75 20.45 20.56
C LYS A 18 -19.86 19.25 20.92
N THR A 19 -19.90 18.19 20.11
CA THR A 19 -19.20 16.92 20.38
C THR A 19 -17.79 16.88 19.80
N TRP A 20 -17.59 17.39 18.59
CA TRP A 20 -16.30 17.40 17.88
C TRP A 20 -15.80 18.84 17.77
N GLN A 21 -14.97 19.25 18.73
CA GLN A 21 -14.48 20.64 18.87
C GLN A 21 -13.22 20.95 18.04
N GLU A 22 -12.71 19.98 17.30
CA GLU A 22 -11.51 20.11 16.48
C GLU A 22 -11.76 20.87 15.17
N PRO A 23 -10.75 21.54 14.60
CA PRO A 23 -10.88 22.23 13.32
C PRO A 23 -11.14 21.22 12.18
N ASN A 24 -12.15 21.50 11.36
CA ASN A 24 -12.60 20.64 10.25
C ASN A 24 -12.88 19.18 10.66
N PRO A 25 -13.84 18.95 11.58
CA PRO A 25 -14.07 17.65 12.18
C PRO A 25 -14.77 16.66 11.25
N ILE A 26 -15.32 17.11 10.12
CA ILE A 26 -16.12 16.29 9.22
C ILE A 26 -15.29 15.89 8.00
N ALA A 27 -15.08 14.59 7.80
CA ALA A 27 -14.41 14.06 6.61
C ALA A 27 -15.38 13.72 5.48
N LYS A 28 -16.55 13.18 5.82
CA LYS A 28 -17.53 12.70 4.84
C LYS A 28 -18.94 12.72 5.43
N ILE A 29 -19.91 13.10 4.61
CA ILE A 29 -21.33 12.95 4.90
C ILE A 29 -21.93 11.99 3.88
N THR A 30 -22.63 10.96 4.36
CA THR A 30 -23.33 9.98 3.52
C THR A 30 -24.80 9.99 3.90
N VAL A 31 -25.69 10.07 2.90
CA VAL A 31 -27.14 10.01 3.12
C VAL A 31 -27.64 8.69 2.54
N GLU A 32 -28.16 7.83 3.39
CA GLU A 32 -28.76 6.55 3.00
C GLU A 32 -30.26 6.72 2.83
N LYS A 33 -30.80 6.14 1.75
CA LYS A 33 -32.25 6.10 1.47
C LYS A 33 -32.91 7.51 1.50
N PRO A 34 -32.40 8.50 0.75
CA PRO A 34 -32.81 9.91 0.82
C PRO A 34 -34.25 10.21 0.40
N GLN A 35 -35.03 9.20 0.01
CA GLN A 35 -36.43 9.31 -0.41
C GLN A 35 -37.40 8.56 0.53
N PHE A 36 -36.87 7.88 1.54
CA PHE A 36 -37.66 7.07 2.47
C PHE A 36 -37.74 7.75 3.82
N SER A 37 -38.86 7.56 4.53
CA SER A 37 -39.08 8.11 5.87
C SER A 37 -38.04 7.67 6.89
N ASN A 38 -37.34 6.55 6.68
CA ASN A 38 -36.25 6.06 7.51
C ASN A 38 -34.85 6.45 7.00
N SER A 39 -34.76 7.59 6.31
CA SER A 39 -33.50 8.14 5.78
C SER A 39 -32.50 8.43 6.91
N ARG A 40 -31.23 8.08 6.68
CA ARG A 40 -30.16 8.21 7.68
C ARG A 40 -29.03 9.05 7.13
N THR A 41 -28.60 10.05 7.89
CA THR A 41 -27.40 10.84 7.61
C THR A 41 -26.27 10.35 8.49
N ILE A 42 -25.24 9.79 7.87
CA ILE A 42 -24.03 9.30 8.52
C ILE A 42 -22.93 10.32 8.31
N VAL A 43 -22.39 10.85 9.40
CA VAL A 43 -21.27 11.79 9.37
C VAL A 43 -20.03 11.08 9.89
N GLU A 44 -18.98 11.04 9.08
CA GLU A 44 -17.68 10.47 9.45
C GLU A 44 -16.74 11.59 9.96
N ARG A 45 -16.17 11.38 11.14
CA ARG A 45 -15.18 12.25 11.75
C ARG A 45 -13.86 12.22 10.97
N SER A 46 -13.16 13.34 10.94
CA SER A 46 -11.79 13.42 10.46
C SER A 46 -10.89 12.41 11.18
N LYS A 47 -10.03 11.74 10.41
CA LYS A 47 -9.05 10.79 10.95
C LYS A 47 -7.77 11.48 11.47
N ALA A 48 -7.72 12.81 11.42
CA ALA A 48 -6.54 13.59 11.81
C ALA A 48 -6.13 13.37 13.28
N THR A 49 -7.09 13.07 14.15
CA THR A 49 -6.88 12.93 15.60
C THR A 49 -6.93 11.49 16.10
N THR A 50 -7.04 10.49 15.20
CA THR A 50 -7.10 9.07 15.58
C THR A 50 -6.05 8.22 14.88
N VAL A 51 -5.42 7.33 15.65
CA VAL A 51 -4.49 6.31 15.14
C VAL A 51 -5.24 5.15 14.49
N SER A 52 -6.53 4.99 14.75
CA SER A 52 -7.35 3.94 14.13
C SER A 52 -7.60 4.22 12.65
N ASN A 53 -7.55 3.19 11.80
CA ASN A 53 -7.96 3.34 10.41
C ASN A 53 -9.48 3.49 10.19
N ARG A 54 -10.30 3.38 11.25
CA ARG A 54 -11.75 3.64 11.24
C ARG A 54 -12.04 5.05 11.76
N ALA A 55 -12.76 5.82 10.95
CA ALA A 55 -13.34 7.07 11.39
C ALA A 55 -14.45 6.81 12.42
N GLU A 56 -14.53 7.68 13.42
CA GLU A 56 -15.70 7.77 14.29
C GLU A 56 -16.90 8.20 13.43
N ARG A 57 -18.09 7.63 13.68
CA ARG A 57 -19.29 7.91 12.89
C ARG A 57 -20.44 8.30 13.80
N ALA A 58 -21.07 9.43 13.49
CA ALA A 58 -22.32 9.83 14.10
C ALA A 58 -23.47 9.59 13.10
N VAL A 59 -24.56 8.99 13.58
CA VAL A 59 -25.72 8.64 12.74
C VAL A 59 -26.92 9.46 13.21
N PHE A 60 -27.58 10.11 12.26
CA PHE A 60 -28.74 10.96 12.52
C PHE A 60 -29.89 10.57 11.61
N HIS A 61 -31.11 10.79 12.07
CA HIS A 61 -32.28 10.75 11.21
C HIS A 61 -32.26 11.96 10.28
N SER A 62 -32.35 11.75 8.96
CA SER A 62 -32.04 12.81 7.99
C SER A 62 -32.99 14.01 8.06
N TYR A 63 -34.28 13.78 8.33
CA TYR A 63 -35.30 14.83 8.28
C TYR A 63 -35.64 15.43 9.64
N THR A 64 -35.41 14.70 10.74
CA THR A 64 -35.66 15.24 12.09
C THR A 64 -34.38 15.76 12.73
N GLY A 65 -33.20 15.24 12.34
CA GLY A 65 -31.92 15.57 12.94
C GLY A 65 -31.69 14.93 14.31
N ASP A 66 -32.52 13.97 14.71
CA ASP A 66 -32.36 13.25 15.97
C ASP A 66 -31.21 12.24 15.87
N VAL A 67 -30.50 12.03 16.98
CA VAL A 67 -29.38 11.07 17.06
C VAL A 67 -29.94 9.65 17.02
N LEU A 68 -29.46 8.86 16.09
CA LEU A 68 -29.77 7.43 16.01
C LEU A 68 -28.64 6.62 16.67
N PRO A 69 -28.94 5.43 17.21
CA PRO A 69 -27.90 4.51 17.65
C PRO A 69 -26.94 4.26 16.48
N GLY A 70 -25.65 4.41 16.78
CA GLY A 70 -24.57 4.19 15.83
C GLY A 70 -24.40 2.71 15.49
N TYR A 71 -23.27 2.41 14.85
CA TYR A 71 -22.87 1.01 14.64
C TYR A 71 -22.50 0.36 15.96
N GLU A 72 -22.73 -0.95 16.07
CA GLU A 72 -22.27 -1.73 17.22
C GLU A 72 -20.78 -1.55 17.49
N ASN A 73 -20.42 -1.62 18.76
CA ASN A 73 -19.04 -1.57 19.20
C ASN A 73 -18.26 -2.72 18.58
N GLU A 74 -17.07 -2.40 18.08
CA GLU A 74 -16.20 -3.43 17.51
C GLU A 74 -15.67 -4.35 18.61
N THR A 75 -15.45 -5.62 18.25
CA THR A 75 -14.71 -6.54 19.12
C THR A 75 -13.29 -6.02 19.38
N VAL A 76 -12.73 -6.31 20.55
CA VAL A 76 -11.37 -5.88 20.92
C VAL A 76 -10.32 -6.27 19.85
N PRO A 77 -10.34 -7.48 19.26
CA PRO A 77 -9.40 -7.83 18.18
C PRO A 77 -9.54 -6.95 16.93
N ALA A 78 -10.76 -6.57 16.57
CA ALA A 78 -10.98 -5.67 15.45
C ALA A 78 -10.39 -4.28 15.74
N GLN A 79 -10.56 -3.76 16.95
CA GLN A 79 -9.99 -2.47 17.36
C GLN A 79 -8.45 -2.48 17.28
N ILE A 80 -7.79 -3.51 17.83
CA ILE A 80 -6.33 -3.68 17.75
C ILE A 80 -5.87 -3.70 16.30
N ARG A 81 -6.54 -4.50 15.46
CA ARG A 81 -6.23 -4.58 14.03
C ARG A 81 -6.27 -3.20 13.38
N ARG A 82 -7.28 -2.38 13.68
CA ARG A 82 -7.41 -1.04 13.10
C ARG A 82 -6.35 -0.06 13.54
N VAL A 83 -5.92 -0.14 14.80
CA VAL A 83 -4.79 0.65 15.31
C VAL A 83 -3.51 0.24 14.58
N LEU A 84 -3.26 -1.07 14.44
CA LEU A 84 -2.10 -1.57 13.69
C LEU A 84 -2.13 -1.09 12.23
N TYR A 85 -3.28 -1.16 11.55
CA TYR A 85 -3.41 -0.64 10.19
C TYR A 85 -3.20 0.88 10.11
N GLY A 86 -3.75 1.65 11.04
CA GLY A 86 -3.60 3.10 11.00
C GLY A 86 -2.18 3.55 11.33
N LEU A 87 -1.47 2.83 12.21
CA LEU A 87 -0.04 3.00 12.45
C LEU A 87 0.77 2.65 11.20
N HIS A 88 0.46 1.51 10.57
CA HIS A 88 1.15 1.05 9.35
C HIS A 88 0.94 2.00 8.16
N GLN A 89 -0.27 2.54 7.98
CA GLN A 89 -0.60 3.47 6.91
C GLN A 89 -0.19 4.91 7.22
N ALA A 90 0.18 5.22 8.47
CA ALA A 90 0.52 6.56 8.93
C ALA A 90 -0.54 7.62 8.57
N ASN A 91 -1.82 7.24 8.53
CA ASN A 91 -2.90 8.12 8.05
C ASN A 91 -3.03 9.40 8.88
N TYR A 92 -2.79 9.29 10.20
CA TYR A 92 -2.83 10.40 11.16
C TYR A 92 -1.63 11.34 11.06
N ALA A 93 -0.53 10.90 10.45
CA ALA A 93 0.72 11.64 10.45
C ALA A 93 0.70 12.76 9.39
N PRO A 94 1.19 13.98 9.71
CA PRO A 94 1.45 15.01 8.72
C PRO A 94 2.59 14.58 7.78
N ILE A 95 2.75 15.27 6.64
CA ILE A 95 3.64 14.85 5.56
C ILE A 95 5.09 14.55 6.01
N GLY A 96 5.68 15.38 6.88
CA GLY A 96 7.03 15.16 7.38
C GLY A 96 7.15 13.90 8.23
N MET A 97 6.16 13.63 9.07
CA MET A 97 6.12 12.42 9.90
C MET A 97 5.86 11.17 9.05
N ARG A 98 5.09 11.27 7.96
CA ARG A 98 4.93 10.16 7.00
C ARG A 98 6.26 9.75 6.38
N TRP A 99 7.09 10.72 5.97
CA TRP A 99 8.42 10.43 5.44
C TRP A 99 9.37 9.82 6.48
N LEU A 100 9.32 10.29 7.73
CA LEU A 100 10.08 9.69 8.84
C LEU A 100 9.65 8.24 9.10
N LEU A 101 8.35 7.98 9.21
CA LEU A 101 7.80 6.64 9.41
C LEU A 101 8.12 5.71 8.23
N PHE A 102 8.07 6.23 7.00
CA PHE A 102 8.49 5.51 5.81
C PHE A 102 9.97 5.12 5.88
N ALA A 103 10.87 6.06 6.21
CA ALA A 103 12.29 5.80 6.34
C ALA A 103 12.60 4.77 7.45
N LEU A 104 11.92 4.87 8.59
CA LEU A 104 12.02 3.88 9.67
C LEU A 104 11.50 2.51 9.23
N GLY A 105 10.43 2.46 8.45
CA GLY A 105 9.93 1.22 7.85
C GLY A 105 10.95 0.57 6.91
N VAL A 106 11.55 1.35 6.01
CA VAL A 106 12.62 0.88 5.13
C VAL A 106 13.84 0.40 5.93
N ALA A 107 14.22 1.11 6.98
CA ALA A 107 15.30 0.70 7.87
C ALA A 107 14.98 -0.61 8.61
N GLY A 108 13.74 -0.78 9.06
CA GLY A 108 13.26 -2.03 9.66
C GLY A 108 13.34 -3.22 8.68
N CYS A 109 12.92 -3.02 7.43
CA CYS A 109 13.08 -4.02 6.38
C CYS A 109 14.55 -4.37 6.13
N ALA A 110 15.43 -3.36 6.09
CA ALA A 110 16.87 -3.57 5.92
C ALA A 110 17.49 -4.33 7.10
N LEU A 111 17.07 -4.05 8.34
CA LEU A 111 17.51 -4.76 9.54
C LEU A 111 17.11 -6.24 9.49
N ILE A 112 15.87 -6.55 9.16
CA ILE A 112 15.38 -7.93 9.04
C ILE A 112 16.12 -8.67 7.91
N ALA A 113 16.25 -8.03 6.74
CA ALA A 113 16.94 -8.60 5.59
C ALA A 113 18.42 -8.91 5.90
N THR A 114 19.14 -7.97 6.49
CA THR A 114 20.55 -8.14 6.87
C THR A 114 20.72 -9.17 7.98
N GLY A 115 19.84 -9.19 8.99
CA GLY A 115 19.82 -10.20 10.04
C GLY A 115 19.72 -11.62 9.49
N ASN A 116 18.79 -11.84 8.53
CA ASN A 116 18.62 -13.15 7.88
C ASN A 116 19.86 -13.55 7.06
N ILE A 117 20.48 -12.62 6.34
CA ILE A 117 21.71 -12.87 5.56
C ILE A 117 22.89 -13.21 6.48
N ILE A 118 23.07 -12.44 7.56
CA ILE A 118 24.13 -12.66 8.55
C ILE A 118 23.95 -14.03 9.22
N TRP A 119 22.73 -14.38 9.60
CA TRP A 119 22.43 -15.68 10.21
C TRP A 119 22.86 -16.83 9.30
N VAL A 120 22.50 -16.79 8.02
CA VAL A 120 22.91 -17.83 7.06
C VAL A 120 24.43 -17.90 6.95
N ASN A 121 25.11 -16.76 6.80
CA ASN A 121 26.56 -16.70 6.66
C ASN A 121 27.29 -17.28 7.88
N GLN A 122 26.81 -17.02 9.09
CA GLN A 122 27.38 -17.62 10.30
C GLN A 122 27.18 -19.14 10.33
N ARG A 123 26.03 -19.64 9.87
CA ARG A 123 25.70 -21.08 9.92
C ARG A 123 26.45 -21.88 8.85
N LYS A 124 26.74 -21.25 7.70
CA LYS A 124 27.69 -21.76 6.71
C LYS A 124 29.07 -21.98 7.30
N LYS A 125 29.61 -21.00 8.04
CA LYS A 125 30.93 -21.11 8.69
C LYS A 125 30.97 -22.19 9.78
N SER A 126 29.87 -22.34 10.50
CA SER A 126 29.81 -23.28 11.63
C SER A 126 29.60 -24.74 11.22
N ASN A 127 29.26 -25.05 9.95
CA ASN A 127 28.90 -26.39 9.47
C ASN A 127 27.82 -27.13 10.31
N LYS A 128 27.02 -26.39 11.09
CA LYS A 128 25.98 -26.94 12.00
C LYS A 128 24.64 -27.24 11.33
N GLN A 129 24.50 -26.92 10.05
CA GLN A 129 23.24 -27.02 9.31
C GLN A 129 23.46 -27.76 7.99
N SER A 130 22.44 -28.50 7.54
CA SER A 130 22.52 -29.20 6.26
C SER A 130 22.69 -28.22 5.10
N ARG A 131 23.38 -28.65 4.04
CA ARG A 131 23.55 -27.86 2.81
C ARG A 131 22.20 -27.48 2.20
N LEU A 132 21.21 -28.39 2.28
CA LEU A 132 19.86 -28.17 1.78
C LEU A 132 19.14 -27.07 2.56
N THR A 133 19.18 -27.12 3.90
CA THR A 133 18.56 -26.10 4.77
C THR A 133 19.13 -24.72 4.51
N LEU A 134 20.46 -24.61 4.39
CA LEU A 134 21.11 -23.34 4.08
C LEU A 134 20.74 -22.83 2.70
N ALA A 135 20.73 -23.69 1.68
CA ALA A 135 20.33 -23.29 0.32
C ALA A 135 18.87 -22.83 0.26
N LEU A 136 17.97 -23.50 0.99
CA LEU A 136 16.55 -23.13 1.08
C LEU A 136 16.39 -21.76 1.74
N MET A 137 17.10 -21.50 2.84
CA MET A 137 17.05 -20.21 3.53
C MET A 137 17.62 -19.07 2.68
N GLU A 138 18.72 -19.31 1.95
CA GLU A 138 19.26 -18.29 1.03
C GLU A 138 18.30 -17.94 -0.09
N LYS A 139 17.74 -18.96 -0.74
CA LYS A 139 16.80 -18.77 -1.86
C LYS A 139 15.46 -18.21 -1.37
N GLY A 140 15.02 -18.61 -0.18
CA GLY A 140 13.86 -18.05 0.51
C GLY A 140 14.05 -16.56 0.81
N ASN A 141 15.22 -16.15 1.30
CA ASN A 141 15.54 -14.74 1.51
C ASN A 141 15.47 -13.92 0.21
N VAL A 142 15.96 -14.45 -0.91
CA VAL A 142 15.85 -13.79 -2.22
C VAL A 142 14.39 -13.54 -2.57
N ALA A 143 13.55 -14.58 -2.49
CA ALA A 143 12.13 -14.50 -2.81
C ALA A 143 11.34 -13.59 -1.84
N ALA A 144 11.69 -13.60 -0.55
CA ALA A 144 11.05 -12.76 0.45
C ALA A 144 11.40 -11.28 0.26
N ILE A 145 12.65 -10.96 -0.11
CA ILE A 145 13.12 -9.58 -0.22
C ILE A 145 12.90 -9.05 -1.63
N MET A 146 13.59 -9.61 -2.64
CA MET A 146 13.49 -9.12 -4.02
C MET A 146 12.22 -9.58 -4.71
N GLY A 147 11.75 -10.78 -4.41
CA GLY A 147 10.49 -11.27 -4.94
C GLY A 147 9.31 -10.40 -4.51
N LEU A 148 9.29 -9.90 -3.27
CA LEU A 148 8.26 -8.98 -2.80
C LEU A 148 8.33 -7.62 -3.52
N VAL A 149 9.53 -7.06 -3.70
CA VAL A 149 9.72 -5.83 -4.49
C VAL A 149 9.21 -6.02 -5.92
N LEU A 150 9.57 -7.13 -6.55
CA LEU A 150 9.13 -7.46 -7.90
C LEU A 150 7.60 -7.61 -7.99
N ALA A 151 6.99 -8.27 -7.01
CA ALA A 151 5.54 -8.43 -6.90
C ALA A 151 4.83 -7.08 -6.78
N CYS A 152 5.32 -6.18 -5.92
CA CYS A 152 4.78 -4.82 -5.80
C CYS A 152 4.83 -4.07 -7.14
N ILE A 153 5.95 -4.10 -7.86
CA ILE A 153 6.07 -3.42 -9.16
C ILE A 153 5.14 -4.06 -10.20
N SER A 154 4.99 -5.38 -10.18
CA SER A 154 4.08 -6.09 -11.10
C SER A 154 2.61 -5.74 -10.88
N PHE A 155 2.21 -5.43 -9.63
CA PHE A 155 0.87 -4.94 -9.34
C PHE A 155 0.58 -3.61 -10.06
N PHE A 156 1.53 -2.66 -10.04
CA PHE A 156 1.41 -1.42 -10.80
C PHE A 156 1.35 -1.68 -12.31
N LEU A 157 2.12 -2.67 -12.79
CA LEU A 157 2.13 -3.03 -14.20
C LEU A 157 0.79 -3.63 -14.63
N ALA A 158 0.22 -4.51 -13.81
CA ALA A 158 -1.11 -5.07 -14.02
C ALA A 158 -2.18 -3.97 -14.04
N ASN A 159 -2.13 -3.02 -13.12
CA ASN A 159 -3.08 -1.90 -13.10
C ASN A 159 -3.05 -1.08 -14.41
N LYS A 160 -1.89 -0.98 -15.09
CA LYS A 160 -1.77 -0.27 -16.37
C LYS A 160 -2.09 -1.13 -17.60
N LEU A 161 -1.83 -2.43 -17.55
CA LEU A 161 -2.00 -3.31 -18.72
C LEU A 161 -3.36 -4.01 -18.76
N LEU A 162 -4.03 -4.18 -17.61
CA LEU A 162 -5.32 -4.85 -17.57
C LEU A 162 -6.44 -3.95 -18.14
N PRO A 163 -7.22 -4.44 -19.12
CA PRO A 163 -8.30 -3.67 -19.74
C PRO A 163 -9.35 -3.22 -18.73
N GLU A 164 -9.87 -2.00 -18.90
CA GLU A 164 -10.90 -1.44 -18.01
C GLU A 164 -12.19 -2.25 -17.99
N THR A 165 -12.53 -2.92 -19.10
CA THR A 165 -13.74 -3.75 -19.23
C THR A 165 -13.59 -5.18 -18.69
N MET A 166 -12.43 -5.52 -18.13
CA MET A 166 -12.17 -6.88 -17.64
C MET A 166 -13.00 -7.17 -16.38
N ALA A 167 -13.74 -8.29 -16.41
CA ALA A 167 -14.43 -8.78 -15.23
C ALA A 167 -13.43 -9.11 -14.10
N MET A 168 -13.78 -8.73 -12.86
CA MET A 168 -12.94 -8.96 -11.67
C MET A 168 -11.52 -8.37 -11.80
N ARG A 169 -11.35 -7.26 -12.54
CA ARG A 169 -10.05 -6.59 -12.74
C ARG A 169 -9.29 -6.35 -11.43
N SER A 170 -9.97 -5.87 -10.39
CA SER A 170 -9.35 -5.63 -9.07
C SER A 170 -8.78 -6.89 -8.42
N GLU A 171 -9.44 -8.05 -8.61
CA GLU A 171 -8.93 -9.33 -8.11
C GLU A 171 -7.73 -9.77 -8.92
N TRP A 172 -7.76 -9.58 -10.24
CA TRP A 172 -6.62 -9.89 -11.12
C TRP A 172 -5.39 -9.03 -10.83
N GLU A 173 -5.55 -7.76 -10.44
CA GLU A 173 -4.45 -6.93 -9.94
C GLU A 173 -3.81 -7.60 -8.70
N ILE A 174 -4.62 -8.04 -7.74
CA ILE A 174 -4.13 -8.71 -6.52
C ILE A 174 -3.51 -10.07 -6.86
N HIS A 175 -4.12 -10.86 -7.75
CA HIS A 175 -3.58 -12.13 -8.21
C HIS A 175 -2.23 -11.94 -8.89
N SER A 176 -2.03 -10.87 -9.67
CA SER A 176 -0.75 -10.58 -10.32
C SER A 176 0.39 -10.49 -9.31
N PHE A 177 0.15 -9.84 -8.17
CA PHE A 177 1.11 -9.74 -7.07
C PHE A 177 1.49 -11.12 -6.53
N PHE A 178 0.50 -11.94 -6.17
CA PHE A 178 0.77 -13.27 -5.58
C PHE A 178 1.38 -14.24 -6.59
N ILE A 179 0.95 -14.19 -7.86
CA ILE A 179 1.50 -15.01 -8.95
C ILE A 179 2.97 -14.66 -9.17
N VAL A 180 3.31 -13.38 -9.28
CA VAL A 180 4.70 -12.94 -9.49
C VAL A 180 5.56 -13.25 -8.26
N TRP A 181 5.01 -13.11 -7.05
CA TRP A 181 5.72 -13.47 -5.84
C TRP A 181 6.01 -14.98 -5.77
N LEU A 182 5.01 -15.82 -6.05
CA LEU A 182 5.17 -17.26 -6.11
C LEU A 182 6.11 -17.70 -7.23
N ALA A 183 6.05 -17.07 -8.40
CA ALA A 183 6.96 -17.29 -9.51
C ALA A 183 8.39 -16.91 -9.13
N SER A 184 8.58 -15.81 -8.39
CA SER A 184 9.89 -15.40 -7.87
C SER A 184 10.46 -16.44 -6.89
N PHE A 185 9.61 -17.05 -6.07
CA PHE A 185 10.01 -18.13 -5.17
C PHE A 185 10.47 -19.37 -5.93
N HIS A 186 9.68 -19.85 -6.89
CA HIS A 186 10.07 -20.97 -7.76
C HIS A 186 11.36 -20.65 -8.53
N HIS A 187 11.45 -19.45 -9.11
CA HIS A 187 12.66 -19.00 -9.78
C HIS A 187 13.88 -19.08 -8.86
N ALA A 188 13.79 -18.60 -7.62
CA ALA A 188 14.88 -18.68 -6.65
C ALA A 188 15.29 -20.12 -6.34
N LEU A 189 14.32 -21.04 -6.21
CA LEU A 189 14.56 -22.47 -6.02
C LEU A 189 15.34 -23.08 -7.19
N TYR A 190 14.95 -22.80 -8.43
CA TYR A 190 15.53 -23.40 -9.64
C TYR A 190 16.73 -22.62 -10.23
N SER A 191 17.07 -21.45 -9.71
CA SER A 191 18.19 -20.60 -10.20
C SER A 191 19.60 -21.23 -10.07
N GLY A 192 19.71 -22.45 -9.54
CA GLY A 192 20.98 -23.09 -9.18
C GLY A 192 21.62 -22.47 -7.95
N SER A 193 21.97 -21.18 -8.01
CA SER A 193 22.62 -20.42 -6.94
C SER A 193 21.75 -19.25 -6.47
N ALA A 194 21.70 -19.02 -5.16
CA ALA A 194 21.03 -17.86 -4.57
C ALA A 194 21.57 -16.52 -5.10
N ARG A 195 22.87 -16.48 -5.42
CA ARG A 195 23.50 -15.29 -6.02
C ARG A 195 22.91 -14.95 -7.38
N ARG A 196 22.73 -15.97 -8.23
CA ARG A 196 22.14 -15.81 -9.56
C ARG A 196 20.70 -15.32 -9.43
N ALA A 197 19.95 -15.86 -8.48
CA ALA A 197 18.61 -15.41 -8.16
C ALA A 197 18.56 -13.94 -7.72
N TRP A 198 19.45 -13.50 -6.82
CA TRP A 198 19.60 -12.09 -6.42
C TRP A 198 19.81 -11.19 -7.65
N TYR A 199 20.79 -11.52 -8.49
CA TYR A 199 21.07 -10.73 -9.68
C TYR A 199 19.87 -10.66 -10.64
N GLN A 200 19.29 -11.80 -10.98
CA GLN A 200 18.20 -11.89 -11.97
C GLN A 200 16.93 -11.20 -11.47
N GLN A 201 16.52 -11.39 -10.21
CA GLN A 201 15.33 -10.73 -9.69
C GLN A 201 15.51 -9.23 -9.51
N THR A 202 16.68 -8.78 -9.04
CA THR A 202 16.97 -7.34 -8.96
C THR A 202 17.02 -6.69 -10.34
N LEU A 203 17.59 -7.36 -11.34
CA LEU A 203 17.58 -6.88 -12.72
C LEU A 203 16.16 -6.83 -13.28
N LEU A 204 15.36 -7.87 -13.07
CA LEU A 204 13.98 -7.93 -13.55
C LEU A 204 13.11 -6.84 -12.91
N ALA A 205 13.28 -6.59 -11.61
CA ALA A 205 12.59 -5.51 -10.91
C ALA A 205 12.98 -4.13 -11.49
N SER A 206 14.26 -3.92 -11.80
CA SER A 206 14.73 -2.70 -12.49
C SER A 206 14.09 -2.54 -13.87
N LEU A 207 14.04 -3.62 -14.65
CA LEU A 207 13.39 -3.62 -15.96
C LEU A 207 11.90 -3.29 -15.85
N PHE A 208 11.19 -3.87 -14.89
CA PHE A 208 9.76 -3.57 -14.68
C PHE A 208 9.51 -2.11 -14.31
N CYS A 209 10.38 -1.49 -13.48
CA CYS A 209 10.30 -0.05 -13.21
C CYS A 209 10.47 0.78 -14.49
N PHE A 210 11.42 0.44 -15.36
CA PHE A 210 11.58 1.14 -16.63
C PHE A 210 10.43 0.88 -17.59
N SER A 211 9.91 -0.34 -17.65
CA SER A 211 8.72 -0.68 -18.44
C SER A 211 7.51 0.13 -18.00
N LEU A 212 7.29 0.33 -16.69
CA LEU A 212 6.22 1.20 -16.18
C LEU A 212 6.35 2.62 -16.72
N VAL A 213 7.55 3.20 -16.68
CA VAL A 213 7.79 4.56 -17.19
C VAL A 213 7.59 4.62 -18.70
N MET A 214 8.05 3.62 -19.44
CA MET A 214 7.84 3.55 -20.89
C MET A 214 6.36 3.43 -21.26
N ILE A 215 5.59 2.63 -20.52
CA ILE A 215 4.13 2.51 -20.69
C ILE A 215 3.47 3.86 -20.41
N GLU A 216 3.89 4.57 -19.36
CA GLU A 216 3.30 5.87 -19.02
C GLU A 216 3.53 6.90 -20.13
N LEU A 217 4.75 6.96 -20.65
CA LEU A 217 5.12 7.91 -21.70
C LEU A 217 4.49 7.58 -23.06
N SER A 218 4.20 6.31 -23.34
CA SER A 218 3.66 5.87 -24.63
C SER A 218 2.13 5.79 -24.66
N MET A 219 1.52 5.16 -23.66
CA MET A 219 0.08 4.89 -23.62
C MET A 219 -0.71 5.97 -22.85
N TYR A 220 -0.07 6.64 -21.89
CA TYR A 220 -0.74 7.58 -20.97
C TYR A 220 -0.23 9.01 -21.09
N PHE A 221 0.33 9.38 -22.26
CA PHE A 221 0.89 10.72 -22.47
C PHE A 221 -0.13 11.85 -22.25
N SER A 222 -1.38 11.65 -22.67
CA SER A 222 -2.47 12.60 -22.45
C SER A 222 -2.75 12.85 -20.96
N ARG A 223 -2.66 11.80 -20.13
CA ARG A 223 -2.81 11.91 -18.67
C ARG A 223 -1.67 12.72 -18.05
N ILE A 224 -0.44 12.57 -18.57
CA ILE A 224 0.71 13.37 -18.14
C ILE A 224 0.48 14.84 -18.46
N GLN A 225 0.06 15.16 -19.69
CA GLN A 225 -0.25 16.54 -20.08
C GLN A 225 -1.33 17.15 -19.17
N HIS A 226 -2.42 16.42 -18.94
CA HIS A 226 -3.47 16.86 -18.04
C HIS A 226 -2.95 17.06 -16.61
N GLY A 227 -2.12 16.14 -16.09
CA GLY A 227 -1.52 16.26 -14.77
C GLY A 227 -0.63 17.49 -14.61
N VAL A 228 0.10 17.88 -15.67
CA VAL A 228 0.89 19.13 -15.68
C VAL A 228 -0.02 20.35 -15.66
N ILE A 229 -1.08 20.36 -16.47
CA ILE A 229 -2.04 21.48 -16.55
C ILE A 229 -2.77 21.67 -15.20
N THR A 230 -3.22 20.57 -14.58
CA THR A 230 -3.93 20.63 -13.30
C THR A 230 -3.03 20.71 -12.07
N GLY A 231 -1.71 20.63 -12.25
CA GLY A 231 -0.75 20.62 -11.14
C GLY A 231 -0.86 19.38 -10.24
N ASP A 232 -1.24 18.21 -10.78
CA ASP A 232 -1.33 16.95 -10.03
C ASP A 232 0.09 16.40 -9.74
N MET A 233 0.75 16.99 -8.75
CA MET A 233 2.10 16.61 -8.33
C MET A 233 2.17 15.18 -7.79
N THR A 234 1.05 14.64 -7.30
CA THR A 234 1.01 13.27 -6.78
C THR A 234 1.21 12.28 -7.91
N TYR A 235 0.43 12.41 -8.99
CA TYR A 235 0.59 11.57 -10.18
C TYR A 235 1.96 11.77 -10.83
N LEU A 236 2.38 13.02 -11.04
CA LEU A 236 3.64 13.33 -11.71
C LEU A 236 4.88 12.80 -10.97
N SER A 237 4.81 12.68 -9.63
CA SER A 237 5.91 12.15 -8.82
C SER A 237 6.26 10.68 -9.09
N PHE A 238 5.32 9.87 -9.60
CA PHE A 238 5.55 8.45 -9.84
C PHE A 238 6.59 8.18 -10.93
N ILE A 239 6.63 9.02 -11.98
CA ILE A 239 7.57 8.85 -13.10
C ILE A 239 9.04 8.94 -12.62
N PRO A 240 9.49 10.06 -12.00
CA PRO A 240 10.84 10.14 -11.49
C PRO A 240 11.10 9.15 -10.35
N ALA A 241 10.10 8.81 -9.53
CA ALA A 241 10.25 7.80 -8.47
C ALA A 241 10.62 6.42 -9.04
N PHE A 242 9.88 5.93 -10.06
CA PHE A 242 10.20 4.65 -10.71
C PHE A 242 11.51 4.69 -11.49
N LEU A 243 11.86 5.81 -12.13
CA LEU A 243 13.16 5.99 -12.78
C LEU A 243 14.32 5.88 -11.80
N VAL A 244 14.26 6.63 -10.69
CA VAL A 244 15.30 6.61 -9.65
C VAL A 244 15.38 5.23 -9.01
N PHE A 245 14.25 4.65 -8.62
CA PHE A 245 14.22 3.33 -8.00
C PHE A 245 14.73 2.23 -8.95
N GLY A 246 14.31 2.25 -10.22
CA GLY A 246 14.80 1.36 -11.27
C GLY A 246 16.31 1.50 -11.49
N GLY A 247 16.83 2.73 -11.48
CA GLY A 247 18.27 3.01 -11.57
C GLY A 247 19.06 2.46 -10.37
N LEU A 248 18.56 2.66 -9.15
CA LEU A 248 19.17 2.12 -7.92
C LEU A 248 19.21 0.58 -7.95
N LEU A 249 18.13 -0.07 -8.39
CA LEU A 249 18.07 -1.52 -8.56
C LEU A 249 19.06 -1.99 -9.63
N LEU A 250 19.22 -1.27 -10.74
CA LEU A 250 20.20 -1.61 -11.78
C LEU A 250 21.64 -1.56 -11.23
N ILE A 251 21.96 -0.52 -10.45
CA ILE A 251 23.27 -0.39 -9.78
C ILE A 251 23.48 -1.57 -8.82
N LEU A 252 22.45 -1.93 -8.04
CA LEU A 252 22.51 -3.06 -7.11
C LEU A 252 22.72 -4.40 -7.85
N ALA A 253 22.00 -4.64 -8.95
CA ALA A 253 22.17 -5.82 -9.78
C ALA A 253 23.60 -5.92 -10.33
N ARG A 254 24.17 -4.81 -10.81
CA ARG A 254 25.57 -4.74 -11.27
C ARG A 254 26.56 -5.08 -10.14
N LYS A 255 26.29 -4.69 -8.89
CA LYS A 255 27.11 -5.08 -7.73
C LYS A 255 27.06 -6.58 -7.46
N PHE A 256 25.87 -7.21 -7.51
CA PHE A 256 25.74 -8.66 -7.34
C PHE A 256 26.50 -9.46 -8.41
N ARG A 257 26.54 -8.96 -9.64
CA ARG A 257 27.33 -9.53 -10.75
C ARG A 257 28.84 -9.42 -10.51
N ARG A 258 29.33 -8.25 -10.05
CA ARG A 258 30.77 -7.96 -9.92
C ARG A 258 31.48 -8.72 -8.79
N HIS A 259 30.84 -8.90 -7.63
CA HIS A 259 31.47 -9.58 -6.48
C HIS A 259 31.66 -11.11 -6.69
N GLY A 260 31.59 -11.61 -7.93
CA GLY A 260 31.57 -13.03 -8.29
C GLY A 260 32.62 -13.45 -9.29
N ALA A 261 33.45 -12.53 -9.75
CA ALA A 261 34.61 -12.84 -10.56
C ALA A 261 35.87 -13.12 -9.71
N GLY A 262 35.72 -13.39 -8.41
CA GLY A 262 36.84 -13.50 -7.47
C GLY A 262 36.63 -14.48 -6.31
N GLN A 263 35.77 -15.48 -6.47
CA GLN A 263 35.68 -16.64 -5.57
C GLN A 263 35.64 -17.92 -6.40
#